data_AF-A0A316RG20-F1
#
_entry.id   AF-A0A316RG20-F1
#
_cell.length_a   1.000
_cell.length_b   1.000
_cell.length_c   1.000
_cell.angle_alpha   90.00
_cell.angle_beta   90.00
_cell.angle_gamma   90.00
#
_symmetry.space_group_name_H-M   'P 1'
#
loop_
_entity.id
_entity.type
_entity.pdbx_description
1 polymer ?
#
loop_
_entity_poly.entity_id
_entity_poly.type
_entity_poly.pdbx_seq_one_letter_code
_entity_poly.pdbx_strand_id
1 'polypeptide(L)'
;MDNDLNINWKDGVGEVTGQSLTVSPGSGTGSAAVSFGSVMNKGLDRTLELEITIPLKGVKKTLTVNQEGCRQAYITSDGKRWLTSDNRVYGVLKSDAPCQCNGTCLISYVRPDGSITYTPSDDCIGVVLNAQGKRFMIEKYEDLNESYVTAGAGKDSTSIFYWGGYGTDQTGITNYDKVDGSDIRGYLKPESGSYNGTPNLSANITAWTSGALSDWNGKANSNVLKGVTTGGGSYTSYATIGHVLNTFLASADAKGYDDWYIPSCAQLALIFMNLTSVNNALSAIGGQQLSPSKAYWVSSKFDSNSGHRVYFKNGSVNGSSKGSRYSVRFIRDI
;
A
#
# COMPACT_ATOMS: atom_id res chain seq x y z
N MET A 1 50.61 -1.21 11.64
CA MET A 1 51.00 -2.14 10.55
C MET A 1 49.71 -2.58 9.92
N ASP A 2 49.39 -2.02 8.76
CA ASP A 2 48.21 -2.39 8.00
C ASP A 2 48.39 -3.84 7.52
N ASN A 3 47.49 -4.72 7.97
CA ASN A 3 47.44 -6.08 7.45
C ASN A 3 46.64 -6.02 6.14
N ASP A 4 47.33 -5.73 5.04
CA ASP A 4 46.75 -5.82 3.70
C ASP A 4 46.25 -7.25 3.47
N LEU A 5 44.93 -7.41 3.44
CA LEU A 5 44.26 -8.64 3.03
C LEU A 5 44.33 -8.73 1.51
N ASN A 6 45.21 -9.58 0.99
CA ASN A 6 45.20 -9.93 -0.43
C ASN A 6 43.94 -10.76 -0.74
N ILE A 7 42.97 -10.13 -1.39
CA ILE A 7 41.78 -10.82 -1.91
C ILE A 7 41.98 -11.07 -3.39
N ASN A 8 41.99 -12.34 -3.78
CA ASN A 8 42.02 -12.75 -5.19
C ASN A 8 40.58 -12.76 -5.74
N TRP A 9 40.33 -12.03 -6.82
CA TRP A 9 39.07 -12.04 -7.56
C TRP A 9 39.18 -12.96 -8.77
N LYS A 10 38.19 -13.83 -8.96
CA LYS A 10 38.00 -14.58 -10.21
C LYS A 10 36.63 -14.22 -10.77
N ASP A 11 36.63 -13.47 -11.87
CA ASP A 11 35.50 -13.57 -12.79
C ASP A 11 35.73 -14.81 -13.66
N GLY A 12 34.67 -15.49 -14.10
CA GLY A 12 34.77 -16.75 -14.85
C GLY A 12 35.45 -16.64 -16.23
N VAL A 13 36.25 -15.60 -16.52
CA VAL A 13 36.99 -15.41 -17.78
C VAL A 13 38.49 -15.16 -17.56
N GLY A 14 38.95 -14.98 -16.31
CA GLY A 14 40.38 -14.89 -16.00
C GLY A 14 40.64 -14.35 -14.60
N GLU A 15 41.82 -14.65 -14.04
CA GLU A 15 42.28 -14.07 -12.79
C GLU A 15 42.61 -12.59 -13.01
N VAL A 16 41.81 -11.68 -12.43
CA VAL A 16 42.22 -10.28 -12.29
C VAL A 16 43.01 -10.18 -11.00
N THR A 17 44.32 -10.46 -11.09
CA THR A 17 45.25 -10.24 -9.98
C THR A 17 45.64 -8.76 -9.94
N GLY A 18 45.38 -8.08 -8.82
CA GLY A 18 46.15 -6.87 -8.47
C GLY A 18 45.40 -5.59 -8.09
N GLN A 19 44.13 -5.64 -7.69
CA GLN A 19 43.54 -4.49 -6.99
C GLN A 19 43.52 -4.74 -5.49
N SER A 20 44.36 -4.00 -4.75
CA SER A 20 44.38 -4.05 -3.29
C SER A 20 43.11 -3.42 -2.72
N LEU A 21 42.39 -4.18 -1.91
CA LEU A 21 41.24 -3.72 -1.14
C LEU A 21 41.72 -3.35 0.26
N THR A 22 41.70 -2.07 0.62
CA THR A 22 42.12 -1.64 1.95
C THR A 22 40.96 -1.84 2.93
N VAL A 23 41.11 -2.78 3.86
CA VAL A 23 40.17 -2.97 4.98
C VAL A 23 40.78 -2.33 6.22
N SER A 24 40.31 -1.15 6.60
CA SER A 24 40.75 -0.50 7.85
C SER A 24 39.84 -0.92 9.01
N PRO A 25 40.32 -1.75 9.95
CA PRO A 25 39.55 -2.07 11.14
C PRO A 25 39.48 -0.83 12.04
N GLY A 26 38.27 -0.28 12.21
CA GLY A 26 38.02 0.62 13.35
C GLY A 26 38.20 -0.16 14.64
N SER A 27 38.83 0.43 15.65
CA SER A 27 38.97 -0.20 16.97
C SER A 27 37.58 -0.54 17.54
N GLY A 28 37.36 -1.81 17.89
CA GLY A 28 36.08 -2.27 18.44
C GLY A 28 35.66 -3.65 17.95
N THR A 29 34.60 -4.20 18.55
CA THR A 29 34.14 -5.61 18.56
C THR A 29 33.66 -6.21 17.22
N GLY A 30 34.29 -5.88 16.09
CA GLY A 30 34.18 -6.69 14.85
C GLY A 30 33.44 -6.07 13.66
N SER A 31 33.45 -4.75 13.51
CA SER A 31 32.92 -4.07 12.30
C SER A 31 34.04 -3.30 11.58
N ALA A 32 34.24 -3.57 10.28
CA ALA A 32 35.18 -2.84 9.43
C ALA A 32 34.48 -2.34 8.16
N ALA A 33 34.82 -1.13 7.71
CA ALA A 33 34.32 -0.58 6.46
C ALA A 33 35.06 -1.21 5.27
N VAL A 34 34.34 -1.43 4.17
CA VAL A 34 34.91 -1.92 2.90
C VAL A 34 34.46 -0.98 1.78
N SER A 35 35.40 -0.46 1.00
CA SER A 35 35.14 0.40 -0.15
C SER A 35 35.65 -0.25 -1.44
N PHE A 36 34.91 -0.07 -2.54
CA PHE A 36 35.31 -0.48 -3.88
C PHE A 36 35.66 0.75 -4.73
N GLY A 37 36.64 0.61 -5.62
CA GLY A 37 37.01 1.66 -6.58
C GLY A 37 35.85 2.06 -7.49
N SER A 38 35.82 3.33 -7.85
CA SER A 38 34.69 4.11 -8.40
C SER A 38 34.19 3.76 -9.81
N VAL A 39 34.44 2.56 -10.33
CA VAL A 39 34.06 2.22 -11.72
C VAL A 39 32.68 1.54 -11.76
N MET A 40 31.68 2.28 -12.21
CA MET A 40 30.31 1.81 -12.42
C MET A 40 30.27 0.81 -13.60
N ASN A 41 30.14 -0.48 -13.32
CA ASN A 41 30.04 -1.50 -14.36
C ASN A 41 28.59 -1.58 -14.87
N LYS A 42 28.32 -1.02 -16.05
CA LYS A 42 26.97 -1.03 -16.65
C LYS A 42 26.72 -2.35 -17.36
N GLY A 43 25.88 -3.18 -16.75
CA GLY A 43 25.24 -4.33 -17.36
C GLY A 43 26.16 -5.51 -17.56
N LEU A 44 25.98 -6.56 -16.75
CA LEU A 44 26.38 -7.93 -17.05
C LEU A 44 25.72 -8.81 -15.99
N ASP A 45 24.69 -9.54 -16.43
CA ASP A 45 23.95 -10.56 -15.69
C ASP A 45 24.88 -11.73 -15.36
N ARG A 46 25.60 -11.66 -14.23
CA ARG A 46 26.56 -12.69 -13.81
C ARG A 46 26.60 -12.81 -12.29
N THR A 47 26.43 -14.04 -11.82
CA THR A 47 26.69 -14.47 -10.45
C THR A 47 28.18 -14.34 -10.16
N LEU A 48 28.57 -13.60 -9.12
CA LEU A 48 29.97 -13.42 -8.72
C LEU A 48 30.21 -14.12 -7.39
N GLU A 49 31.34 -14.80 -7.23
CA GLU A 49 31.77 -15.35 -5.94
C GLU A 49 32.91 -14.50 -5.38
N LEU A 50 32.72 -13.97 -4.16
CA LEU A 50 33.78 -13.29 -3.42
C LEU A 50 34.38 -14.28 -2.41
N GLU A 51 35.66 -14.63 -2.60
CA GLU A 51 36.41 -15.50 -1.70
C GLU A 51 37.25 -14.65 -0.73
N ILE A 52 36.90 -14.66 0.55
CA ILE A 52 37.68 -13.99 1.60
C ILE A 52 38.53 -15.05 2.31
N THR A 53 39.86 -14.98 2.13
CA THR A 53 40.82 -15.85 2.80
C THR A 53 41.49 -15.10 3.94
N ILE A 54 41.28 -15.54 5.18
CA ILE A 54 41.96 -14.98 6.35
C ILE A 54 43.28 -15.75 6.54
N PRO A 55 44.46 -15.12 6.38
CA PRO A 55 45.75 -15.81 6.29
C PRO A 55 46.10 -16.70 7.48
N LEU A 56 45.57 -16.40 8.67
CA LEU A 56 45.97 -17.03 9.93
C LEU A 56 45.09 -18.21 10.37
N LYS A 57 43.96 -18.50 9.71
CA LYS A 57 43.05 -19.57 10.17
C LYS A 57 42.51 -20.52 9.08
N GLY A 58 42.84 -20.30 7.81
CA GLY A 58 42.40 -21.19 6.72
C GLY A 58 40.88 -21.30 6.54
N VAL A 59 40.10 -20.41 7.16
CA VAL A 59 38.64 -20.40 7.05
C VAL A 59 38.26 -19.72 5.74
N LYS A 60 37.69 -20.49 4.81
CA LYS A 60 37.09 -19.98 3.58
C LYS A 60 35.66 -19.54 3.86
N LYS A 61 35.30 -18.33 3.42
CA LYS A 61 33.90 -17.91 3.30
C LYS A 61 33.64 -17.47 1.86
N THR A 62 32.71 -18.16 1.21
CA THR A 62 32.19 -17.82 -0.11
C THR A 62 30.99 -16.91 0.07
N LEU A 63 31.04 -15.71 -0.51
CA LEU A 63 29.89 -14.83 -0.63
C LEU A 63 29.41 -14.86 -2.07
N THR A 64 28.21 -15.41 -2.29
CA THR A 64 27.57 -15.41 -3.61
C THR A 64 26.86 -14.07 -3.82
N VAL A 65 27.25 -13.34 -4.86
CA VAL A 65 26.63 -12.10 -5.29
C VAL A 65 25.66 -12.44 -6.42
N ASN A 66 24.37 -12.36 -6.12
CA ASN A 66 23.32 -12.43 -7.13
C ASN A 66 22.96 -11.01 -7.57
N GLN A 67 22.94 -10.78 -8.88
CA GLN A 67 22.45 -9.52 -9.43
C GLN A 67 20.92 -9.61 -9.52
N GLU A 68 20.20 -9.03 -8.56
CA GLU A 68 18.73 -8.86 -8.62
C GLU A 68 18.41 -7.40 -8.96
N GLY A 69 18.49 -7.08 -10.26
CA GLY A 69 18.27 -5.71 -10.75
C GLY A 69 19.38 -4.73 -10.36
N CYS A 70 19.03 -3.46 -10.14
CA CYS A 70 19.98 -2.35 -9.97
C CYS A 70 20.70 -2.28 -8.60
N ARG A 71 20.73 -3.33 -7.78
CA ARG A 71 21.42 -3.33 -6.46
C ARG A 71 22.18 -4.64 -6.20
N GLN A 72 23.36 -4.52 -5.61
CA GLN A 72 24.12 -5.67 -5.10
C GLN A 72 23.54 -6.10 -3.74
N ALA A 73 23.22 -7.39 -3.59
CA ALA A 73 22.77 -8.01 -2.35
C ALA A 73 23.78 -9.09 -1.92
N TYR A 74 24.12 -9.14 -0.63
CA TYR A 74 24.99 -10.16 -0.04
C TYR A 74 24.15 -11.08 0.85
N ILE A 75 24.29 -12.39 0.68
CA ILE A 75 23.66 -13.41 1.50
C ILE A 75 24.75 -14.18 2.24
N THR A 76 24.66 -14.24 3.56
CA THR A 76 25.60 -14.99 4.39
C THR A 76 25.18 -16.46 4.50
N SER A 77 26.13 -17.34 4.84
CA SER A 77 25.90 -18.79 4.96
C SER A 77 24.89 -19.21 6.03
N ASP A 78 24.53 -18.30 6.94
CA ASP A 78 23.48 -18.47 7.95
C ASP A 78 22.11 -17.90 7.51
N GLY A 79 21.98 -17.48 6.23
CA GLY A 79 20.73 -17.03 5.63
C GLY A 79 20.39 -15.55 5.84
N LYS A 80 21.27 -14.74 6.44
CA LYS A 80 21.03 -13.30 6.63
C LYS A 80 21.35 -12.52 5.36
N ARG A 81 20.51 -11.53 5.06
CA ARG A 81 20.56 -10.73 3.82
C ARG A 81 20.98 -9.31 4.12
N TRP A 82 21.89 -8.78 3.31
CA TRP A 82 22.46 -7.43 3.48
C TRP A 82 22.47 -6.68 2.14
N LEU A 83 22.02 -5.42 2.16
CA LEU A 83 21.87 -4.58 0.96
C LEU A 83 22.78 -3.35 1.04
N THR A 84 23.37 -2.94 -0.08
CA THR A 84 24.12 -1.67 -0.16
C THR A 84 23.16 -0.48 -0.25
N SER A 85 23.44 0.59 0.51
CA SER A 85 22.59 1.76 0.65
C SER A 85 22.31 2.53 -0.66
N ASP A 86 21.17 3.22 -0.62
CA ASP A 86 20.54 4.15 -1.54
C ASP A 86 21.48 5.15 -2.24
N ASN A 87 22.02 4.78 -3.42
CA ASN A 87 22.55 5.62 -4.53
C ASN A 87 23.37 6.90 -4.21
N ARG A 88 23.78 7.14 -2.96
CA ARG A 88 24.44 8.37 -2.51
C ARG A 88 25.66 8.10 -1.64
N VAL A 89 25.75 6.94 -0.99
CA VAL A 89 26.92 6.54 -0.20
C VAL A 89 27.15 5.04 -0.38
N TYR A 90 28.31 4.68 -0.94
CA TYR A 90 28.79 3.30 -1.01
C TYR A 90 29.32 2.89 0.36
N GLY A 91 28.91 1.72 0.89
CA GLY A 91 29.63 1.06 1.99
C GLY A 91 29.00 1.04 3.38
N VAL A 92 27.70 1.36 3.55
CA VAL A 92 27.02 1.16 4.85
C VAL A 92 26.02 0.01 4.77
N LEU A 93 26.28 -1.03 5.56
CA LEU A 93 25.37 -2.14 5.82
C LEU A 93 24.27 -1.65 6.79
N LYS A 94 23.05 -1.42 6.28
CA LYS A 94 21.89 -1.10 7.13
C LYS A 94 21.09 -2.37 7.38
N SER A 95 20.79 -2.67 8.65
CA SER A 95 19.66 -3.56 8.98
C SER A 95 18.36 -2.82 8.69
N ASP A 96 17.41 -3.50 8.04
CA ASP A 96 16.04 -3.04 7.79
C ASP A 96 15.86 -1.91 6.76
N ALA A 97 16.27 -2.14 5.49
CA ALA A 97 15.86 -1.28 4.38
C ALA A 97 14.44 -1.65 3.88
N PRO A 98 13.50 -0.68 3.78
CA PRO A 98 12.17 -0.91 3.25
C PRO A 98 12.22 -1.27 1.75
N CYS A 99 11.81 -2.50 1.45
CA CYS A 99 11.40 -3.13 0.18
C CYS A 99 12.03 -2.73 -1.18
N GLN A 100 12.47 -3.76 -1.93
CA GLN A 100 13.13 -3.67 -3.25
C GLN A 100 12.18 -3.49 -4.46
N CYS A 101 12.78 -2.99 -5.53
CA CYS A 101 12.25 -2.50 -6.80
C CYS A 101 11.72 -3.55 -7.79
N ASN A 102 10.66 -4.30 -7.44
CA ASN A 102 9.92 -5.12 -8.42
C ASN A 102 8.43 -4.73 -8.55
N GLY A 103 8.04 -3.55 -8.08
CA GLY A 103 6.63 -3.17 -8.03
C GLY A 103 5.80 -4.01 -7.05
N THR A 104 6.43 -4.92 -6.30
CA THR A 104 5.82 -5.88 -5.36
C THR A 104 5.79 -5.39 -3.91
N CYS A 105 6.27 -4.18 -3.61
CA CYS A 105 6.19 -3.67 -2.24
C CYS A 105 4.74 -3.43 -1.84
N LEU A 106 4.37 -3.90 -0.65
CA LEU A 106 3.04 -3.70 -0.06
C LEU A 106 2.63 -2.23 -0.10
N ILE A 107 3.57 -1.33 0.22
CA ILE A 107 3.37 0.11 0.25
C ILE A 107 4.34 0.79 -0.72
N SER A 108 3.80 1.69 -1.53
CA SER A 108 4.58 2.72 -2.22
C SER A 108 3.82 4.04 -2.20
N TYR A 109 4.36 5.09 -2.79
CA TYR A 109 3.78 6.43 -2.79
C TYR A 109 3.76 6.99 -4.21
N VAL A 110 2.86 7.94 -4.45
CA VAL A 110 2.75 8.65 -5.73
C VAL A 110 3.18 10.10 -5.54
N ARG A 111 4.12 10.56 -6.37
CA ARG A 111 4.54 11.96 -6.43
C ARG A 111 3.54 12.83 -7.20
N PRO A 112 3.61 14.16 -7.11
CA PRO A 112 2.73 15.05 -7.87
C PRO A 112 2.76 14.83 -9.39
N ASP A 113 3.92 14.41 -9.91
CA ASP A 113 4.11 14.08 -11.34
C ASP A 113 3.54 12.70 -11.74
N GLY A 114 2.92 11.98 -10.81
CA GLY A 114 2.37 10.63 -11.02
C GLY A 114 3.40 9.51 -10.89
N SER A 115 4.68 9.81 -10.67
CA SER A 115 5.71 8.77 -10.53
C SER A 115 5.60 8.01 -9.20
N ILE A 116 5.90 6.72 -9.23
CA ILE A 116 5.97 5.88 -8.04
C ILE A 116 7.31 6.08 -7.33
N THR A 117 7.25 6.24 -6.00
CA THR A 117 8.41 6.24 -5.11
C THR A 117 8.19 5.27 -3.95
N TYR A 118 9.29 4.80 -3.37
CA TYR A 118 9.30 3.97 -2.15
C TYR A 118 9.81 4.72 -0.93
N THR A 119 10.22 5.97 -1.14
CA THR A 119 10.62 6.89 -0.07
C THR A 119 9.47 7.86 0.17
N PRO A 120 8.91 7.91 1.39
CA PRO A 120 7.87 8.87 1.73
C PRO A 120 8.43 10.29 1.71
N SER A 121 7.59 11.24 1.34
CA SER A 121 7.88 12.67 1.36
C SER A 121 6.55 13.43 1.44
N ASP A 122 6.56 14.61 2.04
CA ASP A 122 5.35 15.42 2.25
C ASP A 122 4.67 15.86 0.94
N ASP A 123 5.43 15.89 -0.16
CA ASP A 123 4.91 16.17 -1.51
C ASP A 123 4.15 14.99 -2.13
N CYS A 124 4.24 13.78 -1.57
CA CYS A 124 3.48 12.64 -2.07
C CYS A 124 1.97 12.92 -1.94
N ILE A 125 1.23 12.55 -2.98
CA ILE A 125 -0.20 12.82 -3.12
C ILE A 125 -1.09 11.66 -2.64
N GLY A 126 -0.48 10.53 -2.26
CA GLY A 126 -1.19 9.40 -1.66
C GLY A 126 -0.35 8.13 -1.57
N VAL A 127 -0.97 7.08 -1.03
CA VAL A 127 -0.34 5.79 -0.71
C VAL A 127 -0.83 4.72 -1.67
N VAL A 128 0.07 4.01 -2.31
CA VAL A 128 -0.26 2.83 -3.11
C VAL A 128 -0.21 1.60 -2.24
N LEU A 129 -1.32 0.86 -2.20
CA LEU A 129 -1.39 -0.48 -1.64
C LEU A 129 -1.24 -1.48 -2.78
N ASN A 130 -0.25 -2.38 -2.69
CA ASN A 130 -0.14 -3.56 -3.56
C ASN A 130 -0.25 -4.83 -2.70
N ALA A 131 -1.42 -5.45 -2.68
CA ALA A 131 -1.66 -6.63 -1.88
C ALA A 131 -2.43 -7.69 -2.68
N GLN A 132 -1.97 -8.94 -2.58
CA GLN A 132 -2.62 -10.11 -3.16
C GLN A 132 -2.98 -9.97 -4.65
N GLY A 133 -2.14 -9.29 -5.44
CA GLY A 133 -2.36 -9.10 -6.89
C GLY A 133 -3.32 -7.97 -7.25
N LYS A 134 -3.65 -7.09 -6.29
CA LYS A 134 -4.44 -5.88 -6.50
C LYS A 134 -3.61 -4.66 -6.12
N ARG A 135 -3.75 -3.60 -6.92
CA ARG A 135 -2.97 -2.38 -6.78
C ARG A 135 -3.85 -1.16 -7.02
N PHE A 136 -3.86 -0.24 -6.08
CA PHE A 136 -4.55 1.05 -6.19
C PHE A 136 -3.93 2.06 -5.22
N MET A 137 -4.10 3.33 -5.54
CA MET A 137 -3.69 4.47 -4.73
C MET A 137 -4.85 4.90 -3.83
N ILE A 138 -4.54 5.21 -2.58
CA ILE A 138 -5.43 5.72 -1.53
C ILE A 138 -5.20 7.23 -1.38
N GLU A 139 -6.29 7.98 -1.40
CA GLU A 139 -6.28 9.43 -1.25
C GLU A 139 -5.76 9.85 0.14
N LYS A 140 -5.01 10.96 0.18
CA LYS A 140 -4.19 11.35 1.33
C LYS A 140 -4.98 11.93 2.51
N TYR A 141 -6.05 12.68 2.31
CA TYR A 141 -6.58 13.62 3.30
C TYR A 141 -8.06 13.45 3.71
N GLU A 142 -8.87 12.57 3.10
CA GLU A 142 -10.30 12.33 3.43
C GLU A 142 -11.08 13.63 3.72
N ASP A 143 -11.67 13.72 4.92
CA ASP A 143 -12.47 14.82 5.45
C ASP A 143 -11.63 16.03 5.88
N LEU A 144 -10.31 16.01 5.73
CA LEU A 144 -9.46 17.21 5.77
C LEU A 144 -9.37 17.93 4.42
N ASN A 145 -9.90 17.35 3.33
CA ASN A 145 -9.98 18.03 2.04
C ASN A 145 -11.06 19.14 2.06
N GLU A 146 -10.77 20.27 1.43
CA GLU A 146 -11.70 21.40 1.31
C GLU A 146 -12.96 21.02 0.51
N SER A 147 -12.84 20.10 -0.44
CA SER A 147 -13.99 19.53 -1.18
C SER A 147 -15.00 18.81 -0.29
N TYR A 148 -14.57 18.20 0.83
CA TYR A 148 -15.48 17.55 1.77
C TYR A 148 -16.26 18.61 2.57
N VAL A 149 -15.58 19.68 2.98
CA VAL A 149 -16.21 20.86 3.60
C VAL A 149 -17.22 21.50 2.64
N THR A 150 -16.84 21.68 1.38
CA THR A 150 -17.69 22.24 0.33
C THR A 150 -18.91 21.35 0.07
N ALA A 151 -18.72 20.04 -0.05
CA ALA A 151 -19.82 19.09 -0.26
C ALA A 151 -20.78 19.03 0.94
N GLY A 152 -20.26 19.21 2.16
CA GLY A 152 -21.04 19.27 3.40
C GLY A 152 -21.59 20.65 3.75
N ALA A 153 -21.37 21.67 2.91
CA ALA A 153 -21.84 23.03 3.20
C ALA A 153 -23.38 23.06 3.30
N GLY A 154 -23.89 23.60 4.41
CA GLY A 154 -25.34 23.61 4.70
C GLY A 154 -25.91 22.24 5.06
N LYS A 155 -25.07 21.25 5.37
CA LYS A 155 -25.44 19.94 5.90
C LYS A 155 -25.02 19.82 7.37
N ASP A 156 -25.54 18.80 8.03
CA ASP A 156 -25.25 18.50 9.45
C ASP A 156 -23.79 18.05 9.69
N SER A 157 -23.06 17.67 8.64
CA SER A 157 -21.66 17.24 8.75
C SER A 157 -20.89 17.37 7.43
N THR A 158 -19.58 17.53 7.55
CA THR A 158 -18.59 17.54 6.47
C THR A 158 -17.70 16.28 6.44
N SER A 159 -17.94 15.29 7.31
CA SER A 159 -17.07 14.11 7.48
C SER A 159 -17.78 12.75 7.44
N ILE A 160 -19.11 12.79 7.49
CA ILE A 160 -19.98 11.60 7.39
C ILE A 160 -21.11 11.91 6.42
N PHE A 161 -21.44 10.93 5.59
CA PHE A 161 -22.30 11.11 4.44
C PHE A 161 -23.33 10.00 4.35
N TYR A 162 -24.42 10.26 3.64
CA TYR A 162 -25.34 9.23 3.21
C TYR A 162 -24.75 8.43 2.05
N TRP A 163 -25.11 7.17 1.93
CA TRP A 163 -24.79 6.40 0.73
C TRP A 163 -25.54 6.97 -0.49
N GLY A 164 -26.79 7.41 -0.28
CA GLY A 164 -27.62 8.12 -1.26
C GLY A 164 -28.95 7.39 -1.59
N GLY A 165 -29.85 8.02 -2.35
CA GLY A 165 -30.98 7.36 -3.03
C GLY A 165 -31.76 6.30 -2.24
N TYR A 166 -32.10 6.55 -0.97
CA TYR A 166 -32.92 5.68 -0.15
C TYR A 166 -34.27 5.39 -0.82
N GLY A 167 -34.72 4.13 -0.77
CA GLY A 167 -35.91 3.67 -1.45
C GLY A 167 -35.76 3.57 -2.97
N THR A 168 -34.57 3.85 -3.52
CA THR A 168 -34.28 3.78 -4.96
C THR A 168 -33.21 2.75 -5.23
N ASP A 169 -33.50 1.88 -6.19
CA ASP A 169 -32.53 0.96 -6.75
C ASP A 169 -31.65 1.67 -7.78
N GLN A 170 -30.34 1.74 -7.55
CA GLN A 170 -29.37 2.30 -8.50
C GLN A 170 -29.12 1.25 -9.59
N THR A 171 -29.96 1.28 -10.62
CA THR A 171 -29.90 0.41 -11.79
C THR A 171 -28.58 0.65 -12.53
N GLY A 172 -27.63 -0.27 -12.41
CA GLY A 172 -26.25 -0.10 -12.85
C GLY A 172 -25.22 -0.54 -11.81
N ILE A 173 -25.66 -0.77 -10.57
CA ILE A 173 -24.88 -1.41 -9.50
C ILE A 173 -25.58 -2.71 -9.11
N THR A 174 -24.85 -3.82 -9.17
CA THR A 174 -25.33 -5.14 -8.71
C THR A 174 -25.76 -5.08 -7.24
N ASN A 175 -26.90 -5.69 -6.93
CA ASN A 175 -27.36 -5.88 -5.55
C ASN A 175 -26.70 -7.12 -4.95
N TYR A 176 -25.87 -6.93 -3.96
CA TYR A 176 -25.25 -8.00 -3.17
C TYR A 176 -25.97 -8.09 -1.83
N ASP A 177 -27.03 -8.88 -1.73
CA ASP A 177 -27.76 -9.13 -0.46
C ASP A 177 -26.93 -9.92 0.57
N LYS A 178 -25.72 -10.33 0.19
CA LYS A 178 -24.75 -11.07 0.99
C LYS A 178 -23.36 -10.47 0.87
N VAL A 179 -22.54 -10.66 1.91
CA VAL A 179 -21.14 -10.23 1.90
C VAL A 179 -20.23 -11.26 1.26
N ASP A 180 -20.50 -12.55 1.49
CA ASP A 180 -19.81 -13.71 0.90
C ASP A 180 -20.74 -14.93 1.01
N GLY A 181 -20.76 -15.77 -0.03
CA GLY A 181 -21.47 -17.04 -0.08
C GLY A 181 -22.93 -16.96 0.36
N SER A 182 -23.17 -17.33 1.61
CA SER A 182 -24.49 -17.36 2.27
C SER A 182 -24.73 -16.23 3.27
N ASP A 183 -23.70 -15.51 3.71
CA ASP A 183 -23.78 -14.65 4.88
C ASP A 183 -24.13 -13.20 4.53
N ILE A 184 -25.08 -12.61 5.25
CA ILE A 184 -25.46 -11.18 5.11
C ILE A 184 -24.47 -10.23 5.80
N ARG A 185 -23.57 -10.77 6.62
CA ARG A 185 -22.51 -10.07 7.35
C ARG A 185 -21.33 -10.99 7.62
N GLY A 186 -20.15 -10.44 7.85
CA GLY A 186 -18.99 -11.22 8.27
C GLY A 186 -17.85 -10.33 8.77
N TYR A 187 -16.78 -10.94 9.24
CA TYR A 187 -15.66 -10.24 9.85
C TYR A 187 -14.38 -10.52 9.06
N LEU A 188 -13.71 -9.46 8.62
CA LEU A 188 -12.40 -9.52 8.00
C LEU A 188 -11.32 -9.76 9.06
N LYS A 189 -10.24 -10.40 8.65
CA LYS A 189 -9.06 -10.58 9.50
C LYS A 189 -8.23 -9.29 9.51
N PRO A 190 -8.04 -8.60 10.65
CA PRO A 190 -7.17 -7.43 10.71
C PRO A 190 -5.70 -7.82 10.52
N GLU A 191 -4.88 -6.85 10.15
CA GLU A 191 -3.42 -7.02 10.01
C GLU A 191 -2.76 -7.51 11.32
N SER A 192 -3.29 -7.05 12.46
CA SER A 192 -2.79 -7.36 13.80
C SER A 192 -3.09 -8.78 14.30
N GLY A 193 -3.79 -9.62 13.53
CA GLY A 193 -3.93 -11.04 13.85
C GLY A 193 -5.36 -11.56 13.76
N SER A 194 -5.98 -11.89 14.90
CA SER A 194 -7.20 -12.69 14.96
C SER A 194 -8.47 -11.95 14.54
N TYR A 195 -9.47 -12.70 14.09
CA TYR A 195 -10.81 -12.19 13.82
C TYR A 195 -11.48 -11.63 15.09
N ASN A 196 -12.26 -10.56 14.92
CA ASN A 196 -12.99 -9.91 16.02
C ASN A 196 -14.49 -10.24 16.04
N GLY A 197 -14.90 -11.30 15.34
CA GLY A 197 -16.29 -11.77 15.27
C GLY A 197 -16.46 -12.93 14.29
N THR A 198 -17.69 -13.45 14.17
CA THR A 198 -18.07 -14.54 13.25
C THR A 198 -19.34 -14.18 12.44
N PRO A 199 -19.51 -14.71 11.22
CA PRO A 199 -18.62 -15.63 10.50
C PRO A 199 -17.35 -14.93 9.99
N ASN A 200 -16.28 -15.72 9.85
CA ASN A 200 -14.97 -15.24 9.41
C ASN A 200 -14.95 -15.17 7.88
N LEU A 201 -14.64 -13.99 7.35
CA LEU A 201 -14.42 -13.80 5.91
C LEU A 201 -12.99 -14.23 5.56
N SER A 202 -12.81 -14.89 4.42
CA SER A 202 -11.49 -15.38 3.99
C SER A 202 -10.46 -14.24 3.96
N ALA A 203 -9.26 -14.50 4.50
CA ALA A 203 -8.12 -13.58 4.37
C ALA A 203 -7.41 -13.70 3.01
N ASN A 204 -7.74 -14.72 2.21
CA ASN A 204 -7.26 -14.87 0.85
C ASN A 204 -8.33 -14.34 -0.12
N ILE A 205 -7.99 -13.27 -0.86
CA ILE A 205 -8.95 -12.62 -1.76
C ILE A 205 -9.35 -13.49 -2.95
N THR A 206 -8.58 -14.54 -3.29
CA THR A 206 -8.97 -15.46 -4.38
C THR A 206 -10.19 -16.29 -4.01
N ALA A 207 -10.55 -16.37 -2.73
CA ALA A 207 -11.76 -17.04 -2.27
C ALA A 207 -13.01 -16.15 -2.38
N TRP A 208 -12.85 -14.83 -2.55
CA TRP A 208 -13.95 -13.87 -2.65
C TRP A 208 -14.63 -13.95 -4.03
N THR A 209 -15.38 -15.03 -4.23
CA THR A 209 -15.98 -15.41 -5.51
C THR A 209 -17.48 -15.13 -5.56
N SER A 210 -18.07 -14.67 -4.46
CA SER A 210 -19.49 -14.34 -4.38
C SER A 210 -19.76 -13.19 -3.39
N GLY A 211 -20.99 -12.68 -3.39
CA GLY A 211 -21.39 -11.58 -2.51
C GLY A 211 -20.62 -10.28 -2.78
N ALA A 212 -20.76 -9.33 -1.86
CA ALA A 212 -20.13 -8.02 -1.99
C ALA A 212 -18.60 -8.09 -2.05
N LEU A 213 -17.96 -9.08 -1.42
CA LEU A 213 -16.50 -9.24 -1.50
C LEU A 213 -15.99 -9.67 -2.87
N SER A 214 -16.84 -10.21 -3.74
CA SER A 214 -16.49 -10.46 -5.15
C SER A 214 -16.51 -9.21 -6.02
N ASP A 215 -17.06 -8.10 -5.51
CA ASP A 215 -17.16 -6.85 -6.24
C ASP A 215 -15.84 -6.08 -6.19
N TRP A 216 -15.17 -6.01 -7.35
CA TRP A 216 -13.98 -5.18 -7.57
C TRP A 216 -14.27 -3.97 -8.46
N ASN A 217 -15.54 -3.64 -8.70
CA ASN A 217 -15.96 -2.63 -9.69
C ASN A 217 -16.15 -1.23 -9.09
N GLY A 218 -15.32 -0.82 -8.13
CA GLY A 218 -15.45 0.46 -7.43
C GLY A 218 -15.60 1.66 -8.36
N LYS A 219 -14.82 1.69 -9.44
CA LYS A 219 -14.86 2.73 -10.47
C LYS A 219 -16.19 2.78 -11.23
N ALA A 220 -16.68 1.62 -11.71
CA ALA A 220 -17.96 1.55 -12.44
C ALA A 220 -19.14 1.89 -11.53
N ASN A 221 -19.15 1.36 -10.30
CA ASN A 221 -20.18 1.67 -9.31
C ASN A 221 -20.21 3.16 -8.97
N SER A 222 -19.04 3.77 -8.81
CA SER A 222 -18.92 5.21 -8.53
C SER A 222 -19.44 6.08 -9.66
N ASN A 223 -19.29 5.66 -10.92
CA ASN A 223 -19.88 6.37 -12.06
C ASN A 223 -21.41 6.44 -11.97
N VAL A 224 -22.06 5.39 -11.47
CA VAL A 224 -23.51 5.41 -11.21
C VAL A 224 -23.81 6.31 -10.00
N LEU A 225 -23.04 6.18 -8.91
CA LEU A 225 -23.24 6.96 -7.68
C LEU A 225 -23.08 8.47 -7.88
N LYS A 226 -22.25 8.92 -8.83
CA LYS A 226 -22.16 10.35 -9.19
C LYS A 226 -23.51 10.96 -9.60
N GLY A 227 -24.44 10.16 -10.13
CA GLY A 227 -25.81 10.59 -10.42
C GLY A 227 -26.72 10.69 -9.20
N VAL A 228 -26.30 10.16 -8.05
CA VAL A 228 -27.07 10.13 -6.80
C VAL A 228 -26.67 11.32 -5.93
N THR A 229 -27.24 12.48 -6.22
CA THR A 229 -26.89 13.75 -5.55
C THR A 229 -27.72 14.04 -4.29
N THR A 230 -28.74 13.23 -3.99
CA THR A 230 -29.58 13.38 -2.80
C THR A 230 -29.79 12.05 -2.05
N GLY A 231 -30.06 12.13 -0.75
CA GLY A 231 -30.21 10.95 0.10
C GLY A 231 -31.48 10.13 -0.15
N GLY A 232 -32.46 10.66 -0.89
CA GLY A 232 -33.76 10.00 -1.15
C GLY A 232 -34.73 10.06 0.05
N GLY A 233 -36.03 9.95 -0.23
CA GLY A 233 -37.07 10.07 0.81
C GLY A 233 -36.93 11.34 1.64
N SER A 234 -36.93 11.22 2.97
CA SER A 234 -36.73 12.33 3.91
C SER A 234 -35.25 12.59 4.27
N TYR A 235 -34.30 11.88 3.66
CA TYR A 235 -32.88 11.97 4.01
C TYR A 235 -32.19 13.13 3.27
N THR A 236 -32.34 14.35 3.76
CA THR A 236 -31.79 15.57 3.12
C THR A 236 -30.69 16.29 3.92
N SER A 237 -30.52 15.96 5.21
CA SER A 237 -29.62 16.67 6.13
C SER A 237 -28.12 16.41 5.95
N TYR A 238 -27.74 15.38 5.20
CA TYR A 238 -26.35 15.05 4.90
C TYR A 238 -26.14 14.96 3.39
N ALA A 239 -24.94 15.27 2.93
CA ALA A 239 -24.54 15.03 1.55
C ALA A 239 -24.44 13.52 1.26
N THR A 240 -24.54 13.14 -0.02
CA THR A 240 -24.30 11.77 -0.46
C THR A 240 -22.82 11.56 -0.82
N ILE A 241 -22.34 10.33 -0.72
CA ILE A 241 -20.98 9.97 -1.18
C ILE A 241 -20.78 10.27 -2.68
N GLY A 242 -21.84 10.18 -3.49
CA GLY A 242 -21.82 10.56 -4.91
C GLY A 242 -21.63 12.06 -5.13
N HIS A 243 -22.30 12.89 -4.32
CA HIS A 243 -22.12 14.34 -4.34
C HIS A 243 -20.70 14.72 -3.89
N VAL A 244 -20.20 14.11 -2.81
CA VAL A 244 -18.84 14.36 -2.30
C VAL A 244 -17.79 13.99 -3.35
N LEU A 245 -17.97 12.87 -4.05
CA LEU A 245 -17.07 12.48 -5.14
C LEU A 245 -17.07 13.51 -6.29
N ASN A 246 -18.23 14.00 -6.71
CA ASN A 246 -18.30 15.05 -7.75
C ASN A 246 -17.58 16.32 -7.31
N THR A 247 -17.79 16.77 -6.07
CA THR A 247 -17.16 17.97 -5.53
C THR A 247 -15.65 17.79 -5.41
N PHE A 248 -15.17 16.61 -5.00
CA PHE A 248 -13.75 16.28 -4.95
C PHE A 248 -13.10 16.30 -6.34
N LEU A 249 -13.69 15.63 -7.32
CA LEU A 249 -13.19 15.57 -8.70
C LEU A 249 -13.14 16.96 -9.36
N ALA A 250 -14.01 17.88 -8.96
CA ALA A 250 -14.03 19.26 -9.45
C ALA A 250 -13.07 20.20 -8.72
N SER A 251 -12.37 19.75 -7.66
CA SER A 251 -11.50 20.60 -6.83
C SER A 251 -10.00 20.32 -7.07
N ALA A 252 -9.17 21.19 -6.50
CA ALA A 252 -7.72 20.99 -6.47
C ALA A 252 -7.28 19.79 -5.58
N ASP A 253 -8.19 19.20 -4.80
CA ASP A 253 -7.91 18.04 -3.97
C ASP A 253 -7.69 16.78 -4.82
N ALA A 254 -8.35 16.69 -5.97
CA ALA A 254 -8.16 15.60 -6.93
C ALA A 254 -6.78 15.62 -7.64
N LYS A 255 -5.98 16.67 -7.43
CA LYS A 255 -4.63 16.85 -8.01
C LYS A 255 -4.59 16.72 -9.53
N GLY A 256 -5.66 17.14 -10.21
CA GLY A 256 -5.78 17.09 -11.66
C GLY A 256 -6.18 15.72 -12.22
N TYR A 257 -6.46 14.73 -11.38
CA TYR A 257 -6.94 13.41 -11.79
C TYR A 257 -8.47 13.35 -11.72
N ASP A 258 -9.10 12.89 -12.79
CA ASP A 258 -10.57 12.77 -12.92
C ASP A 258 -11.08 11.35 -12.65
N ASP A 259 -10.17 10.42 -12.32
CA ASP A 259 -10.41 8.99 -12.23
C ASP A 259 -10.43 8.46 -10.79
N TRP A 260 -10.54 9.34 -9.79
CA TRP A 260 -10.82 8.95 -8.41
C TRP A 260 -12.22 8.36 -8.26
N TYR A 261 -12.36 7.38 -7.38
CA TYR A 261 -13.62 6.69 -7.14
C TYR A 261 -13.76 6.19 -5.70
N ILE A 262 -15.00 5.85 -5.32
CA ILE A 262 -15.33 5.23 -4.04
C ILE A 262 -14.98 3.74 -4.15
N PRO A 263 -14.18 3.17 -3.22
CA PRO A 263 -13.81 1.77 -3.28
C PRO A 263 -15.03 0.86 -3.19
N SER A 264 -15.01 -0.23 -3.95
CA SER A 264 -15.91 -1.37 -3.74
C SER A 264 -15.64 -2.07 -2.40
N CYS A 265 -16.53 -2.99 -2.02
CA CYS A 265 -16.41 -3.74 -0.77
C CYS A 265 -15.07 -4.49 -0.69
N ALA A 266 -14.67 -5.16 -1.78
CA ALA A 266 -13.42 -5.89 -1.82
C ALA A 266 -12.19 -4.98 -1.70
N GLN A 267 -12.21 -3.82 -2.37
CA GLN A 267 -11.10 -2.86 -2.33
C GLN A 267 -10.91 -2.26 -0.94
N LEU A 268 -12.00 -1.84 -0.28
CA LEU A 268 -11.91 -1.30 1.08
C LEU A 268 -11.61 -2.40 2.11
N ALA A 269 -12.11 -3.62 1.91
CA ALA A 269 -11.76 -4.77 2.74
C ALA A 269 -10.24 -5.04 2.70
N LEU A 270 -9.62 -4.95 1.52
CA LEU A 270 -8.18 -5.10 1.38
C LEU A 270 -7.39 -3.98 2.09
N ILE A 271 -7.91 -2.75 2.08
CA ILE A 271 -7.34 -1.65 2.89
C ILE A 271 -7.42 -1.97 4.37
N PHE A 272 -8.58 -2.43 4.86
CA PHE A 272 -8.76 -2.81 6.27
C PHE A 272 -7.80 -3.92 6.70
N MET A 273 -7.63 -4.95 5.86
CA MET A 273 -6.72 -6.06 6.15
C MET A 273 -5.23 -5.65 6.22
N ASN A 274 -4.89 -4.46 5.72
CA ASN A 274 -3.55 -3.87 5.75
C ASN A 274 -3.56 -2.48 6.43
N LEU A 275 -4.51 -2.25 7.35
CA LEU A 275 -4.81 -0.93 7.89
C LEU A 275 -3.63 -0.32 8.66
N THR A 276 -2.85 -1.11 9.40
CA THR A 276 -1.69 -0.63 10.15
C THR A 276 -0.61 -0.15 9.18
N SER A 277 -0.28 -0.94 8.16
CA SER A 277 0.66 -0.57 7.12
C SER A 277 0.22 0.67 6.34
N VAL A 278 -1.05 0.75 5.94
CA VAL A 278 -1.62 1.91 5.24
C VAL A 278 -1.59 3.17 6.12
N ASN A 279 -1.98 3.08 7.39
CA ASN A 279 -1.99 4.23 8.29
C ASN A 279 -0.58 4.73 8.62
N ASN A 280 0.40 3.83 8.77
CA ASN A 280 1.80 4.23 8.93
C ASN A 280 2.31 4.95 7.67
N ALA A 281 1.95 4.45 6.49
CA ALA A 281 2.32 5.05 5.22
C ALA A 281 1.69 6.43 5.01
N LEU A 282 0.40 6.60 5.32
CA LEU A 282 -0.29 7.89 5.25
C LEU A 282 0.37 8.89 6.21
N SER A 283 0.63 8.49 7.46
CA SER A 283 1.33 9.34 8.43
C SER A 283 2.71 9.76 7.95
N ALA A 284 3.45 8.88 7.26
CA ALA A 284 4.81 9.16 6.79
C ALA A 284 4.88 10.22 5.68
N ILE A 285 3.77 10.49 4.99
CA ILE A 285 3.68 11.55 3.96
C ILE A 285 2.89 12.76 4.46
N GLY A 286 2.60 12.86 5.76
CA GLY A 286 1.76 13.91 6.34
C GLY A 286 0.27 13.80 5.95
N GLY A 287 -0.19 12.61 5.56
CA GLY A 287 -1.58 12.31 5.24
C GLY A 287 -2.41 11.93 6.47
N GLN A 288 -3.73 11.97 6.30
CA GLN A 288 -4.68 11.60 7.35
C GLN A 288 -4.92 10.09 7.36
N GLN A 289 -4.66 9.47 8.50
CA GLN A 289 -4.90 8.05 8.75
C GLN A 289 -6.40 7.71 8.73
N LEU A 290 -6.76 6.51 8.26
CA LEU A 290 -8.12 5.99 8.39
C LEU A 290 -8.38 5.61 9.85
N SER A 291 -9.47 6.12 10.42
CA SER A 291 -9.75 5.93 11.84
C SER A 291 -10.20 4.50 12.14
N PRO A 292 -9.57 3.81 13.12
CA PRO A 292 -9.97 2.46 13.49
C PRO A 292 -11.32 2.41 14.20
N SER A 293 -11.94 3.54 14.57
CA SER A 293 -13.25 3.56 15.22
C SER A 293 -14.40 3.94 14.27
N LYS A 294 -14.11 4.32 13.02
CA LYS A 294 -15.10 4.73 12.02
C LYS A 294 -15.60 3.55 11.18
N ALA A 295 -16.80 3.69 10.63
CA ALA A 295 -17.28 2.88 9.53
C ALA A 295 -17.17 3.70 8.24
N TYR A 296 -16.94 2.99 7.15
CA TYR A 296 -16.70 3.57 5.83
C TYR A 296 -17.69 2.99 4.83
N TRP A 297 -18.34 3.87 4.07
CA TRP A 297 -19.14 3.46 2.92
C TRP A 297 -18.26 2.87 1.82
N VAL A 298 -18.80 1.87 1.13
CA VAL A 298 -18.24 1.35 -0.12
C VAL A 298 -19.23 1.53 -1.24
N SER A 299 -18.77 1.49 -2.49
CA SER A 299 -19.63 1.66 -3.67
C SER A 299 -20.56 0.46 -3.92
N SER A 300 -20.26 -0.70 -3.31
CA SER A 300 -21.06 -1.91 -3.48
C SER A 300 -22.42 -1.76 -2.80
N LYS A 301 -23.49 -2.16 -3.49
CA LYS A 301 -24.87 -1.99 -3.04
C LYS A 301 -25.41 -3.27 -2.44
N PHE A 302 -26.19 -3.15 -1.37
CA PHE A 302 -26.86 -4.30 -0.77
C PHE A 302 -28.22 -4.51 -1.45
N ASP A 303 -29.07 -3.47 -1.46
CA ASP A 303 -30.39 -3.48 -2.09
C ASP A 303 -30.88 -2.04 -2.39
N SER A 304 -32.17 -1.85 -2.62
CA SER A 304 -32.78 -0.52 -2.87
C SER A 304 -32.74 0.41 -1.65
N ASN A 305 -32.64 -0.11 -0.42
CA ASN A 305 -32.66 0.66 0.83
C ASN A 305 -31.29 0.75 1.51
N SER A 306 -30.35 -0.13 1.16
CA SER A 306 -29.09 -0.34 1.88
C SER A 306 -27.86 -0.35 0.97
N GLY A 307 -26.78 0.25 1.45
CA GLY A 307 -25.42 0.12 0.88
C GLY A 307 -24.56 -0.77 1.77
N HIS A 308 -23.46 -1.32 1.24
CA HIS A 308 -22.48 -2.01 2.06
C HIS A 308 -21.55 -1.01 2.75
N ARG A 309 -21.03 -1.41 3.91
CA ARG A 309 -19.98 -0.69 4.63
C ARG A 309 -18.95 -1.65 5.18
N VAL A 310 -17.77 -1.13 5.51
CA VAL A 310 -16.76 -1.81 6.33
C VAL A 310 -16.58 -1.04 7.63
N TYR A 311 -16.73 -1.72 8.77
CA TYR A 311 -16.55 -1.12 10.08
C TYR A 311 -15.14 -1.40 10.62
N PHE A 312 -14.29 -0.39 10.68
CA PHE A 312 -12.87 -0.58 10.97
C PHE A 312 -12.60 -0.94 12.44
N LYS A 313 -13.58 -0.76 13.33
CA LYS A 313 -13.46 -1.17 14.74
C LYS A 313 -13.22 -2.65 14.91
N ASN A 314 -13.81 -3.48 14.05
CA ASN A 314 -13.75 -4.93 14.19
C ASN A 314 -13.69 -5.68 12.85
N GLY A 315 -13.61 -4.97 11.72
CA GLY A 315 -13.59 -5.59 10.39
C GLY A 315 -14.96 -6.12 9.95
N SER A 316 -16.05 -5.73 10.61
CA SER A 316 -17.41 -6.14 10.21
C SER A 316 -17.74 -5.56 8.84
N VAL A 317 -18.15 -6.42 7.93
CA VAL A 317 -18.73 -6.08 6.63
C VAL A 317 -20.19 -6.44 6.66
N ASN A 318 -21.08 -5.51 6.34
CA ASN A 318 -22.53 -5.73 6.31
C ASN A 318 -23.27 -4.61 5.55
N GLY A 319 -24.51 -4.89 5.16
CA GLY A 319 -25.44 -3.88 4.67
C GLY A 319 -25.90 -2.91 5.77
N SER A 320 -26.11 -1.65 5.42
CA SER A 320 -26.68 -0.63 6.29
C SER A 320 -27.57 0.33 5.49
N SER A 321 -28.60 0.88 6.14
CA SER A 321 -29.53 1.83 5.51
C SER A 321 -28.75 2.97 4.85
N LYS A 322 -29.11 3.31 3.60
CA LYS A 322 -28.48 4.38 2.83
C LYS A 322 -28.59 5.76 3.49
N GLY A 323 -29.57 5.94 4.39
CA GLY A 323 -29.72 7.11 5.25
C GLY A 323 -28.87 7.09 6.53
N SER A 324 -28.01 6.09 6.71
CA SER A 324 -27.01 6.08 7.78
C SER A 324 -25.79 6.93 7.40
N ARG A 325 -25.00 7.34 8.38
CA ARG A 325 -23.93 8.32 8.18
C ARG A 325 -22.57 7.68 8.43
N TYR A 326 -21.79 7.48 7.38
CA TYR A 326 -20.45 6.91 7.45
C TYR A 326 -19.48 7.73 6.62
N SER A 327 -18.19 7.57 6.91
CA SER A 327 -17.14 8.27 6.18
C SER A 327 -16.88 7.61 4.82
N VAL A 328 -16.13 8.28 3.95
CA VAL A 328 -15.75 7.78 2.64
C VAL A 328 -14.30 8.14 2.37
N ARG A 329 -13.53 7.23 1.78
CA ARG A 329 -12.15 7.46 1.36
C ARG A 329 -12.04 7.12 -0.12
N PHE A 330 -11.50 8.01 -0.92
CA PHE A 330 -11.36 7.78 -2.36
C PHE A 330 -10.08 6.99 -2.67
N ILE A 331 -10.15 6.22 -3.75
CA ILE A 331 -9.02 5.50 -4.33
C ILE A 331 -8.97 5.71 -5.84
N ARG A 332 -7.85 5.37 -6.47
CA ARG A 332 -7.69 5.33 -7.93
C ARG A 332 -6.76 4.20 -8.38
N ASP A 333 -6.86 3.81 -9.64
CA ASP A 333 -6.01 2.76 -10.21
C ASP A 333 -4.59 3.28 -10.51
N ILE A 334 -3.58 2.38 -10.54
CA ILE A 334 -2.18 2.71 -10.81
C ILE A 334 -1.35 1.57 -11.40
#